data_AF-A0A535MK46-F1
#
_entry.id   AF-A0A535MK46-F1
#
_cell.length_a   1.000
_cell.length_b   1.000
_cell.length_c   1.000
_cell.angle_alpha   90.00
_cell.angle_beta   90.00
_cell.angle_gamma   90.00
#
_symmetry.space_group_name_H-M   'P 1'
#
loop_
_entity.id
_entity.type
_entity.pdbx_description
1 polymer ?
#
loop_
_entity_poly.entity_id
_entity_poly.type
_entity_poly.pdbx_seq_one_letter_code
_entity_poly.pdbx_strand_id
1 'polypeptide(L)'
;MKPALRAADPEVADLLEAELVRQEETLELIPSENLAPPSVLEAVGSWLTNKYAEGLPGKRYYGGCQVVDQIENLARDRARALFGADHANVQPHCGSSANMAVYAAALK
;
A
#
# COMPACT_ATOMS: atom_id res chain seq x y z
N MET A 1 21.95 -16.03 5.50
CA MET A 1 20.66 -16.74 5.59
C MET A 1 20.00 -16.57 4.23
N LYS A 2 19.61 -17.64 3.51
CA LYS A 2 18.88 -17.46 2.24
C LYS A 2 17.56 -16.74 2.56
N PRO A 3 17.11 -15.74 1.78
CA PRO A 3 15.82 -15.10 1.99
C PRO A 3 14.72 -16.16 2.08
N ALA A 4 13.75 -16.00 2.99
CA ALA A 4 12.71 -17.01 3.25
C ALA A 4 11.98 -17.42 1.95
N LEU A 5 11.74 -16.47 1.04
CA LEU A 5 11.17 -16.73 -0.27
C LEU A 5 12.02 -17.71 -1.09
N ARG A 6 13.32 -17.48 -1.26
CA ARG A 6 14.20 -18.35 -2.06
C ARG A 6 14.30 -19.78 -1.50
N ALA A 7 14.06 -19.96 -0.19
CA ALA A 7 13.99 -21.29 0.41
C ALA A 7 12.63 -21.97 0.19
N ALA A 8 11.54 -21.21 0.15
CA ALA A 8 10.18 -21.72 -0.02
C ALA A 8 9.78 -21.90 -1.50
N ASP A 9 10.21 -20.97 -2.36
CA ASP A 9 9.88 -20.86 -3.77
C ASP A 9 11.06 -20.21 -4.54
N PRO A 10 12.05 -21.03 -4.98
CA PRO A 10 13.21 -20.53 -5.71
C PRO A 10 12.86 -20.00 -7.09
N GLU A 11 11.80 -20.52 -7.74
CA GLU A 11 11.39 -20.08 -9.08
C GLU A 11 10.87 -18.64 -9.04
N VAL A 12 10.00 -18.31 -8.08
CA VAL A 12 9.54 -16.92 -7.89
C VAL A 12 10.71 -16.02 -7.49
N ALA A 13 11.63 -16.49 -6.64
CA ALA A 13 12.79 -15.71 -6.26
C ALA A 13 13.71 -15.35 -7.45
N ASP A 14 13.87 -16.25 -8.41
CA ASP A 14 14.65 -16.00 -9.63
C ASP A 14 13.94 -15.02 -10.57
N LEU A 15 12.61 -15.11 -10.69
CA LEU A 15 11.82 -14.17 -11.49
C LEU A 15 11.85 -12.74 -10.93
N LEU A 16 11.81 -12.57 -9.60
CA LEU A 16 11.93 -11.25 -8.96
C LEU A 16 13.30 -10.61 -9.19
N GLU A 17 14.37 -11.41 -9.15
CA GLU A 17 15.73 -10.92 -9.45
C GLU A 17 15.85 -10.50 -10.93
N ALA A 18 15.27 -11.29 -11.83
CA ALA A 18 15.25 -10.96 -13.26
C ALA A 18 14.48 -9.66 -13.54
N GLU A 19 13.36 -9.40 -12.84
CA GLU A 19 12.62 -8.14 -12.97
C GLU A 19 13.41 -6.95 -12.40
N LEU A 20 14.13 -7.13 -11.30
CA LEU A 20 15.01 -6.08 -10.76
C LEU A 20 16.07 -5.70 -11.79
N VAL A 21 16.77 -6.68 -12.37
CA VAL A 21 17.77 -6.43 -13.43
C VAL A 21 17.12 -5.73 -14.62
N ARG A 22 15.92 -6.16 -15.05
CA ARG A 22 15.18 -5.48 -16.12
C ARG A 22 14.95 -4.00 -15.79
N GLN A 23 14.50 -3.68 -14.57
CA GLN A 23 14.28 -2.29 -14.14
C GLN A 23 15.56 -1.47 -14.08
N GLU A 24 16.68 -2.05 -13.64
CA GLU A 24 17.98 -1.37 -13.54
C GLU A 24 18.60 -1.09 -14.92
N GLU A 25 18.37 -1.97 -15.90
CA GLU A 25 18.96 -1.89 -17.23
C GLU A 25 18.04 -1.26 -18.29
N THR A 26 16.78 -0.96 -17.94
CA THR A 26 15.80 -0.38 -18.86
C THR A 26 15.64 1.12 -18.64
N LEU A 27 15.75 1.91 -19.70
CA LEU A 27 15.24 3.28 -19.70
C LEU A 27 13.72 3.25 -19.81
N GLU A 28 13.04 3.34 -18.67
CA GLU A 28 11.57 3.34 -18.61
C GLU A 28 11.02 4.73 -18.94
N LEU A 29 10.11 4.79 -19.93
CA LEU A 29 9.52 6.03 -20.44
C LEU A 29 8.00 6.06 -20.34
N ILE A 30 7.38 5.03 -19.76
CA ILE A 30 5.95 5.01 -19.49
C ILE A 30 5.64 6.05 -18.39
N PRO A 31 4.84 7.09 -18.67
CA PRO A 31 4.65 8.23 -17.77
C PRO A 31 3.90 7.89 -16.47
N SER A 32 3.24 6.73 -16.41
CA SER A 32 2.54 6.24 -15.23
C SER A 32 3.38 5.30 -14.37
N GLU A 33 4.54 4.87 -14.83
CA GLU A 33 5.44 4.02 -14.05
C GLU A 33 6.41 4.86 -13.21
N ASN A 34 6.81 4.30 -12.07
CA ASN A 34 7.76 4.91 -11.16
C ASN A 34 8.36 3.86 -10.22
N LEU A 35 9.49 4.18 -9.59
CA LEU A 35 10.18 3.29 -8.65
C LEU A 35 9.86 3.70 -7.21
N ALA A 36 9.26 2.78 -6.45
CA ALA A 36 9.02 3.01 -5.03
C ALA A 36 10.34 2.97 -4.24
N PRO A 37 10.55 3.88 -3.27
CA PRO A 37 11.75 3.85 -2.44
C PRO A 37 11.77 2.59 -1.55
N PRO A 38 12.94 2.04 -1.18
CA PRO A 38 13.06 0.84 -0.36
C PRO A 38 12.24 0.89 0.94
N SER A 39 12.19 2.05 1.60
CA SER A 39 11.40 2.25 2.83
C SER A 39 9.89 2.03 2.65
N VAL A 40 9.35 2.27 1.45
CA VAL A 40 7.93 1.98 1.14
C VAL A 40 7.75 0.48 0.94
N LEU A 41 8.67 -0.18 0.21
CA LEU A 41 8.63 -1.63 -0.01
C LEU A 41 8.73 -2.41 1.32
N GLU A 42 9.59 -1.97 2.24
CA GLU A 42 9.70 -2.51 3.60
C GLU A 42 8.38 -2.45 4.37
N ALA A 43 7.68 -1.30 4.31
CA ALA A 43 6.41 -1.12 5.00
C ALA A 43 5.30 -2.01 4.39
N VAL A 44 5.23 -2.10 3.06
CA VAL A 44 4.23 -2.91 2.33
C VAL A 44 4.41 -4.41 2.60
N GLY A 45 5.66 -4.89 2.68
CA GLY A 45 5.99 -6.29 2.99
C GLY A 45 5.96 -6.64 4.48
N SER A 46 5.50 -5.75 5.34
CA SER A 46 5.57 -5.92 6.80
C SER A 46 4.42 -6.77 7.38
N TRP A 47 4.53 -7.09 8.68
CA TRP A 47 3.50 -7.78 9.45
C TRP A 47 2.15 -7.05 9.53
N LEU A 48 2.07 -5.79 9.08
CA LEU A 48 0.83 -5.04 9.00
C LEU A 48 -0.23 -5.78 8.15
N THR A 49 0.22 -6.51 7.11
CA THR A 49 -0.64 -7.33 6.24
C THR A 49 -1.43 -8.40 6.99
N ASN A 50 -0.96 -8.83 8.17
CA ASN A 50 -1.62 -9.87 8.96
C ASN A 50 -2.87 -9.35 9.70
N LYS A 51 -3.09 -8.02 9.73
CA LYS A 51 -4.13 -7.43 10.57
C LYS A 51 -5.39 -7.09 9.78
N TYR A 52 -6.48 -7.78 10.10
CA TYR A 52 -7.82 -7.40 9.67
C TYR A 52 -8.36 -6.24 10.54
N ALA A 53 -8.67 -5.10 9.92
CA ALA A 53 -9.04 -3.85 10.61
C ALA A 53 -10.25 -3.15 9.96
N GLU A 54 -11.32 -3.91 9.69
CA GLU A 54 -12.56 -3.38 9.11
C GLU A 54 -13.14 -2.22 9.95
N GLY A 55 -13.63 -1.19 9.26
CA GLY A 55 -14.14 0.05 9.85
C GLY A 55 -13.13 1.20 9.74
N LEU A 56 -13.31 2.22 10.57
CA LEU A 56 -12.42 3.39 10.64
C LEU A 56 -11.70 3.42 12.00
N PRO A 57 -10.59 4.17 12.14
CA PRO A 57 -9.92 4.36 13.42
C PRO A 57 -10.90 4.77 14.53
N GLY A 58 -10.84 4.10 15.68
CA GLY A 58 -11.77 4.30 16.80
C GLY A 58 -13.20 3.77 16.59
N LYS A 59 -13.53 3.25 15.39
CA LYS A 59 -14.82 2.65 15.03
C LYS A 59 -14.61 1.35 14.25
N ARG A 60 -13.75 0.47 14.79
CA ARG A 60 -13.44 -0.84 14.20
C ARG A 60 -14.49 -1.87 14.59
N TYR A 61 -14.77 -2.80 13.68
CA TYR A 61 -15.63 -3.95 13.97
C TYR A 61 -14.91 -5.01 14.82
N TYR A 62 -13.58 -5.05 14.77
CA TYR A 62 -12.76 -6.04 15.47
C TYR A 62 -11.74 -5.40 16.41
N GLY A 63 -11.39 -6.12 17.47
CA GLY A 63 -10.37 -5.70 18.45
C GLY A 63 -8.93 -5.81 17.93
N GLY A 64 -7.98 -5.24 18.67
CA GLY A 64 -6.55 -5.34 18.38
C GLY A 64 -6.03 -4.40 17.30
N CYS A 65 -6.72 -3.28 17.04
CA CYS A 65 -6.37 -2.31 15.99
C CYS A 65 -5.61 -1.09 16.52
N GLN A 66 -5.14 -1.09 17.77
CA GLN A 66 -4.58 0.09 18.44
C GLN A 66 -3.39 0.71 17.69
N VAL A 67 -2.55 -0.12 17.08
CA VAL A 67 -1.39 0.34 16.30
C VAL A 67 -1.79 0.68 14.86
N VAL A 68 -2.68 -0.11 14.23
CA VAL A 68 -3.17 0.17 12.87
C VAL A 68 -3.93 1.50 12.81
N ASP A 69 -4.68 1.83 13.86
CA ASP A 69 -5.36 3.12 13.98
C ASP A 69 -4.39 4.29 14.01
N GLN A 70 -3.24 4.14 14.67
CA GLN A 70 -2.20 5.17 14.68
C GLN A 70 -1.60 5.36 13.28
N ILE A 71 -1.31 4.25 12.60
CA ILE A 71 -0.77 4.27 11.23
C ILE A 71 -1.76 4.93 10.26
N GLU A 72 -3.04 4.52 10.30
CA GLU A 72 -4.06 5.05 9.39
C GLU A 72 -4.36 6.52 9.66
N ASN A 73 -4.43 6.95 10.93
CA ASN A 73 -4.58 8.36 11.26
C ASN A 73 -3.38 9.18 10.78
N LEU A 74 -2.16 8.71 10.99
CA LEU A 74 -0.96 9.40 10.50
C LEU A 74 -0.95 9.52 8.97
N ALA A 75 -1.37 8.49 8.24
CA ALA A 75 -1.49 8.53 6.79
C ALA A 75 -2.54 9.56 6.33
N ARG A 76 -3.71 9.61 6.98
CA ARG A 76 -4.75 10.60 6.71
C ARG A 76 -4.27 12.02 6.99
N ASP A 77 -3.58 12.24 8.12
CA ASP A 77 -3.04 13.54 8.50
C ASP A 77 -2.01 14.04 7.48
N ARG A 78 -1.09 13.16 7.06
CA ARG A 78 -0.09 13.49 6.04
C ARG A 78 -0.72 13.79 4.69
N ALA A 79 -1.73 13.01 4.27
CA ALA A 79 -2.43 13.27 3.01
C ALA A 79 -3.14 14.62 3.03
N ARG A 80 -3.85 14.94 4.12
CA ARG A 80 -4.50 16.24 4.32
C ARG A 80 -3.51 17.40 4.28
N ALA A 81 -2.39 17.27 5.00
CA ALA A 81 -1.35 18.29 5.03
C ALA A 81 -0.68 18.48 3.66
N LEU A 82 -0.42 17.40 2.93
CA LEU A 82 0.23 17.43 1.62
C LEU A 82 -0.62 18.16 0.57
N PHE A 83 -1.94 17.92 0.56
CA PHE A 83 -2.85 18.46 -0.46
C PHE A 83 -3.71 19.63 0.02
N GLY A 84 -3.58 20.06 1.28
CA GLY A 84 -4.41 21.13 1.85
C GLY A 84 -5.89 20.77 1.95
N ALA A 85 -6.22 19.50 2.20
CA ALA A 85 -7.58 18.99 2.22
C ALA A 85 -8.16 18.90 3.65
N ASP A 86 -9.46 19.15 3.80
CA ASP A 86 -10.16 19.01 5.09
C ASP A 86 -10.25 17.55 5.56
N HIS A 87 -10.42 16.64 4.60
CA HIS A 87 -10.64 15.22 4.83
C HIS A 87 -9.84 14.36 3.84
N ALA A 88 -9.43 13.17 4.29
CA ALA A 88 -8.80 12.15 3.46
C ALA A 88 -9.27 10.75 3.86
N ASN A 89 -9.56 9.92 2.86
CA ASN A 89 -9.74 8.48 3.00
C ASN A 89 -8.56 7.78 2.28
N VAL A 90 -7.84 6.93 3.02
CA VAL A 90 -6.62 6.25 2.56
C VAL A 90 -6.81 4.73 2.40
N GLN A 91 -8.06 4.25 2.43
CA GLN A 91 -8.42 2.83 2.32
C GLN A 91 -8.65 2.28 0.89
N PRO A 92 -9.00 3.08 -0.15
CA PRO A 92 -9.16 2.52 -1.49
C PRO A 92 -7.90 1.81 -1.99
N HIS A 93 -8.05 0.59 -2.53
CA HIS A 93 -6.93 -0.26 -2.94
C HIS A 93 -6.20 0.24 -4.20
N CYS A 94 -6.91 0.96 -5.07
CA CYS A 94 -6.38 1.54 -6.29
C CYS A 94 -7.25 2.70 -6.78
N GLY A 95 -6.78 3.45 -7.78
CA GLY A 95 -7.51 4.58 -8.36
C GLY A 95 -8.91 4.21 -8.86
N SER A 96 -9.08 3.07 -9.52
CA SER A 96 -10.39 2.61 -9.99
C SER A 96 -11.38 2.39 -8.84
N SER A 97 -10.94 1.75 -7.75
CA SER A 97 -11.79 1.55 -6.56
C SER A 97 -12.16 2.86 -5.86
N ALA A 98 -11.25 3.85 -5.85
CA ALA A 98 -11.52 5.18 -5.29
C ALA A 98 -12.61 5.90 -6.09
N ASN A 99 -12.53 5.89 -7.42
CA ASN A 99 -13.55 6.48 -8.28
C ASN A 99 -14.92 5.82 -8.09
N MET A 100 -14.97 4.48 -8.04
CA MET A 100 -16.21 3.76 -7.80
C MET A 100 -16.85 4.10 -6.44
N ALA A 101 -16.03 4.26 -5.39
CA ALA A 101 -16.52 4.68 -4.08
C ALA A 101 -17.14 6.08 -4.11
N VAL A 102 -16.53 7.02 -4.85
CA VAL A 102 -17.09 8.37 -5.03
C VAL A 102 -18.41 8.32 -5.81
N TYR A 103 -18.47 7.55 -6.91
CA TYR A 103 -19.70 7.39 -7.69
C TYR A 103 -20.83 6.81 -6.85
N ALA A 104 -20.56 5.74 -6.08
CA ALA A 104 -21.56 5.14 -5.20
C ALA A 104 -22.01 6.08 -4.07
N ALA A 105 -21.16 6.98 -3.60
CA ALA A 105 -21.48 7.93 -2.53
C ALA A 105 -22.24 9.16 -3.03
N ALA A 106 -21.93 9.65 -4.23
CA ALA A 106 -22.40 10.94 -4.74
C ALA A 106 -23.47 10.84 -5.83
N LEU A 107 -23.55 9.71 -6.54
CA LEU A 107 -24.48 9.50 -7.66
C LEU A 107 -25.55 8.47 -7.27
N LYS A 108 -26.74 8.60 -7.88
CA LYS A 108 -27.87 7.68 -7.72
C LYS A 108 -27.99 6.76 -8.92
#